data_AF-A0A971H9M4-F1
#
_entry.id   AF-A0A971H9M4-F1
#
_cell.length_a   1.000
_cell.length_b   1.000
_cell.length_c   1.000
_cell.angle_alpha   90.00
_cell.angle_beta   90.00
_cell.angle_gamma   90.00
#
_symmetry.space_group_name_H-M   'P 1'
#
loop_
_entity.id
_entity.type
_entity.pdbx_description
1 polymer ?
#
loop_
_entity_poly.entity_id
_entity_poly.type
_entity_poly.pdbx_seq_one_letter_code
_entity_poly.pdbx_strand_id
1 'polypeptide(L)'
;MYHKTSFINPDRHNGPFQISHDFQFIPLNLSENFDWPDDSNEEYKLKHIEWRLKRLADRGFGGVVINIAFKKYMEDEVAWIRFVKTVDMAVEMGLKIWIYDEQYYPSGMAGGLALRGHPELEAKALGCLIKDVDSPDAPVRIASPHGHASLKFAFAVPLIEMQNEPVHAAVMRPDFQCQEEISHLTDSGGGLCWDCPGGKWRIYCFFTRSNYEGTYLCRTIRSPHRNIDCLSTTAVKRFLDITYGNYGKWLG
;
A
#
# COMPACT_ATOMS: atom_id res chain seq x y z
N MET A 1 -8.50 47.29 -20.85
CA MET A 1 -8.24 46.13 -21.72
C MET A 1 -6.83 45.63 -21.41
N TYR A 2 -6.64 44.39 -20.96
CA TYR A 2 -5.31 43.88 -20.60
C TYR A 2 -4.43 43.69 -21.85
N HIS A 3 -3.18 44.17 -21.82
CA HIS A 3 -2.19 43.89 -22.85
C HIS A 3 -1.56 42.52 -22.59
N LYS A 4 -1.82 41.55 -23.47
CA LYS A 4 -1.27 40.18 -23.36
C LYS A 4 0.26 40.14 -23.24
N THR A 5 0.95 41.12 -23.80
CA THR A 5 2.41 41.25 -23.75
C THR A 5 2.95 41.75 -22.41
N SER A 6 2.10 42.29 -21.55
CA SER A 6 2.47 42.73 -20.20
C SER A 6 2.49 41.58 -19.18
N PHE A 7 1.99 40.40 -19.56
CA PHE A 7 2.01 39.21 -18.71
C PHE A 7 3.30 38.44 -18.97
N ILE A 8 4.29 38.63 -18.11
CA ILE A 8 5.51 37.84 -18.10
C ILE A 8 5.32 36.75 -17.07
N ASN A 9 5.67 35.50 -17.40
CA ASN A 9 5.63 34.44 -16.40
C ASN A 9 6.56 34.80 -15.24
N PRO A 10 6.13 34.58 -13.98
CA PRO A 10 7.00 34.74 -12.84
C PRO A 10 8.21 33.79 -12.98
N ASP A 11 9.29 34.13 -12.30
CA ASP A 11 10.45 33.24 -12.19
C ASP A 11 9.99 31.84 -11.75
N ARG A 12 10.42 30.84 -12.53
CA ARG A 12 10.08 29.43 -12.32
C ARG A 12 10.80 28.82 -11.11
N HIS A 13 11.78 29.49 -10.52
CA HIS A 13 12.52 28.99 -9.35
C HIS A 13 11.60 28.41 -8.27
N ASN A 14 10.51 29.14 -7.97
CA ASN A 14 9.49 28.79 -6.97
C ASN A 14 8.16 28.34 -7.61
N GLY A 15 8.18 27.99 -8.90
CA GLY A 15 7.00 27.50 -9.61
C GLY A 15 6.57 26.13 -9.09
N PRO A 16 5.27 25.80 -9.16
CA PRO A 16 4.76 24.50 -8.73
C PRO A 16 5.29 23.38 -9.61
N PHE A 17 5.25 22.14 -9.09
CA PHE A 17 5.59 20.95 -9.86
C PHE A 17 4.31 20.25 -10.29
N GLN A 18 4.26 19.82 -11.56
CA GLN A 18 3.14 19.04 -12.06
C GLN A 18 3.43 17.54 -11.94
N ILE A 19 2.55 16.80 -11.27
CA ILE A 19 2.58 15.33 -11.34
C ILE A 19 2.13 14.91 -12.74
N SER A 20 3.00 14.21 -13.45
CA SER A 20 2.77 13.70 -14.79
C SER A 20 3.24 12.25 -14.82
N HIS A 21 2.35 11.33 -14.45
CA HIS A 21 2.60 9.90 -14.64
C HIS A 21 2.77 9.64 -16.13
N ASP A 22 3.97 9.17 -16.49
CA ASP A 22 4.41 8.69 -17.81
C ASP A 22 4.04 9.51 -19.06
N PHE A 23 3.52 10.72 -18.86
CA PHE A 23 2.95 11.61 -19.87
C PHE A 23 1.81 10.99 -20.71
N GLN A 24 1.26 9.83 -20.29
CA GLN A 24 0.00 9.30 -20.81
C GLN A 24 -1.18 9.73 -19.94
N PHE A 25 -0.95 9.91 -18.63
CA PHE A 25 -2.05 10.21 -17.72
C PHE A 25 -2.62 11.62 -17.90
N ILE A 26 -3.96 11.70 -17.97
CA ILE A 26 -4.75 12.94 -17.97
C ILE A 26 -5.38 13.10 -16.57
N PRO A 27 -5.15 14.21 -15.86
CA PRO A 27 -5.88 14.54 -14.64
C PRO A 27 -7.40 14.53 -14.88
N LEU A 28 -8.17 14.02 -13.93
CA LEU A 28 -9.62 13.75 -14.02
C LEU A 28 -10.52 14.94 -14.45
N ASN A 29 -9.98 16.15 -14.61
CA ASN A 29 -10.73 17.37 -14.90
C ASN A 29 -10.19 18.17 -16.11
N LEU A 30 -9.35 17.57 -16.96
CA LEU A 30 -8.93 18.21 -18.21
C LEU A 30 -9.76 17.63 -19.38
N SER A 31 -10.35 18.53 -20.18
CA SER A 31 -11.18 18.18 -21.34
C SER A 31 -10.37 17.81 -22.59
N GLU A 32 -9.08 18.12 -22.61
CA GLU A 32 -8.18 17.83 -23.71
C GLU A 32 -7.55 16.44 -23.51
N ASN A 33 -7.69 15.55 -24.50
CA ASN A 33 -6.98 14.26 -24.52
C ASN A 33 -5.48 14.52 -24.75
N PHE A 34 -4.68 14.39 -23.69
CA PHE A 34 -3.22 14.55 -23.73
C PHE A 34 -2.47 13.21 -23.68
N ASP A 35 -3.14 12.12 -24.02
CA ASP A 35 -2.50 10.81 -24.23
C ASP A 35 -2.13 10.62 -25.70
N TRP A 36 -1.24 9.67 -25.98
CA TRP A 36 -0.94 9.21 -27.34
C TRP A 36 -1.54 7.82 -27.58
N PRO A 37 -1.92 7.46 -28.82
CA PRO A 37 -2.35 6.11 -29.16
C PRO A 37 -1.33 5.04 -28.77
N ASP A 38 -1.79 3.87 -28.31
CA ASP A 38 -0.93 2.77 -27.85
C ASP A 38 0.09 2.28 -28.90
N ASP A 39 -0.24 2.42 -30.19
CA ASP A 39 0.56 2.04 -31.34
C ASP A 39 1.50 3.16 -31.85
N SER A 40 1.54 4.30 -31.17
CA SER A 40 2.44 5.40 -31.49
C SER A 40 3.89 4.93 -31.46
N ASN A 41 4.67 5.35 -32.46
CA ASN A 41 6.11 5.13 -32.47
C ASN A 41 6.82 6.02 -31.42
N GLU A 42 8.06 5.68 -31.08
CA GLU A 42 8.81 6.39 -30.04
C GLU A 42 9.14 7.85 -30.43
N GLU A 43 9.33 8.14 -31.72
CA GLU A 43 9.56 9.52 -32.17
C GLU A 43 8.36 10.41 -31.87
N TYR A 44 7.15 9.92 -32.14
CA TYR A 44 5.91 10.62 -31.84
C TYR A 44 5.76 10.84 -30.33
N LYS A 45 6.00 9.79 -29.52
CA LYS A 45 5.90 9.90 -28.05
C LYS A 45 6.87 10.93 -27.49
N LEU A 46 8.12 10.95 -27.97
CA LEU A 46 9.11 11.93 -27.56
C LEU A 46 8.71 13.37 -27.94
N LYS A 47 8.22 13.59 -29.16
CA LYS A 47 7.70 14.92 -29.57
C LYS A 47 6.51 15.37 -28.71
N HIS A 48 5.63 14.44 -28.34
CA HIS A 48 4.50 14.74 -27.45
C HIS A 48 4.97 15.11 -26.05
N ILE A 49 5.93 14.36 -25.49
CA ILE A 49 6.54 14.65 -24.19
C ILE A 49 7.23 16.02 -24.20
N GLU A 50 8.04 16.29 -25.23
CA GLU A 50 8.72 17.58 -25.42
C GLU A 50 7.71 18.74 -25.43
N TRP A 51 6.65 18.60 -26.23
CA TRP A 51 5.59 19.59 -26.29
C TRP A 51 4.90 19.80 -24.94
N ARG A 52 4.62 18.72 -24.18
CA ARG A 52 4.01 18.81 -22.84
C ARG A 52 4.94 19.50 -21.84
N LEU A 53 6.23 19.18 -21.84
CA LEU A 53 7.23 19.83 -20.98
C LEU A 53 7.35 21.32 -21.30
N LYS A 54 7.47 21.66 -22.59
CA LYS A 54 7.50 23.06 -23.04
C LYS A 54 6.25 23.81 -22.62
N ARG A 55 5.07 23.19 -22.76
CA ARG A 55 3.80 23.77 -22.34
C ARG A 55 3.76 24.08 -20.83
N LEU A 56 4.34 23.22 -19.99
CA LEU A 56 4.45 23.44 -18.55
C LEU A 56 5.42 24.58 -18.22
N ALA A 57 6.58 24.60 -18.86
CA ALA A 57 7.55 25.70 -18.73
C ALA A 57 6.94 27.05 -19.16
N ASP A 58 6.25 27.09 -20.31
CA ASP A 58 5.53 28.25 -20.85
C ASP A 58 4.37 28.71 -19.96
N ARG A 59 3.95 27.90 -18.97
CA ARG A 59 2.91 28.21 -17.98
C ARG A 59 3.47 28.56 -16.59
N GLY A 60 4.80 28.63 -16.44
CA GLY A 60 5.44 29.01 -15.19
C GLY A 60 5.64 27.86 -14.18
N PHE A 61 5.48 26.59 -14.59
CA PHE A 61 5.83 25.47 -13.72
C PHE A 61 7.34 25.42 -13.48
N GLY A 62 7.73 25.16 -12.23
CA GLY A 62 9.13 25.05 -11.83
C GLY A 62 9.71 23.66 -12.09
N GLY A 63 8.85 22.67 -12.29
CA GLY A 63 9.28 21.28 -12.45
C GLY A 63 8.16 20.29 -12.69
N VAL A 64 8.53 19.02 -12.71
CA VAL A 64 7.64 17.87 -12.89
C VAL A 64 7.93 16.79 -11.86
N VAL A 65 6.88 16.09 -11.44
CA VAL A 65 6.97 14.83 -10.71
C VAL A 65 6.62 13.71 -11.67
N ILE A 66 7.58 12.85 -12.01
CA ILE A 66 7.48 11.88 -13.10
C ILE A 66 7.93 10.48 -12.66
N ASN A 67 7.53 9.46 -13.41
CA ASN A 67 7.95 8.08 -13.22
C ASN A 67 8.06 7.39 -14.58
N ILE A 68 8.75 6.25 -14.60
CA ILE A 68 8.70 5.35 -15.75
C ILE A 68 7.26 4.88 -16.02
N ALA A 69 6.95 4.60 -17.29
CA ALA A 69 5.68 4.06 -17.72
C ALA A 69 5.21 2.87 -16.86
N PHE A 70 3.93 2.87 -16.51
CA PHE A 70 3.37 1.80 -15.69
C PHE A 70 3.20 0.49 -16.46
N LYS A 71 3.03 0.53 -17.79
CA LYS A 71 3.01 -0.69 -18.61
C LYS A 71 4.38 -1.37 -18.56
N LYS A 72 4.42 -2.63 -18.13
CA LYS A 72 5.69 -3.37 -17.86
C LYS A 72 6.64 -2.56 -16.97
N TYR A 73 6.08 -1.99 -15.90
CA TYR A 73 6.78 -1.15 -14.93
C TYR A 73 8.15 -1.72 -14.55
N MET A 74 9.20 -0.88 -14.60
CA MET A 74 10.61 -1.22 -14.34
C MET A 74 11.25 -2.26 -15.30
N GLU A 75 10.47 -3.00 -16.07
CA GLU A 75 10.92 -4.11 -16.92
C GLU A 75 11.06 -3.75 -18.42
N ASP A 76 10.51 -2.60 -18.85
CA ASP A 76 10.53 -2.17 -20.25
C ASP A 76 11.72 -1.25 -20.57
N GLU A 77 12.71 -1.81 -21.27
CA GLU A 77 13.91 -1.10 -21.71
C GLU A 77 13.61 0.10 -22.63
N VAL A 78 12.63 -0.02 -23.52
CA VAL A 78 12.24 1.08 -24.41
C VAL A 78 11.62 2.21 -23.60
N ALA A 79 10.83 1.88 -22.58
CA ALA A 79 10.29 2.87 -21.65
C ALA A 79 11.39 3.55 -20.84
N TRP A 80 12.44 2.84 -20.43
CA TRP A 80 13.61 3.43 -19.78
C TRP A 80 14.36 4.41 -20.69
N ILE A 81 14.65 4.03 -21.93
CA ILE A 81 15.30 4.92 -22.91
C ILE A 81 14.48 6.20 -23.12
N ARG A 82 13.16 6.06 -23.25
CA ARG A 82 12.25 7.21 -23.36
C ARG A 82 12.25 8.06 -22.08
N PHE A 83 12.28 7.44 -20.91
CA PHE A 83 12.31 8.14 -19.62
C PHE A 83 13.60 8.95 -19.44
N VAL A 84 14.77 8.38 -19.77
CA VAL A 84 16.05 9.12 -19.74
C VAL A 84 15.99 10.34 -20.66
N LYS A 85 15.54 10.18 -21.92
CA LYS A 85 15.34 11.31 -22.84
C LYS A 85 14.37 12.36 -22.29
N THR A 86 13.36 11.93 -21.55
CA THR A 86 12.39 12.83 -20.90
C THR A 86 13.05 13.65 -19.79
N VAL A 87 13.92 13.03 -19.00
CA VAL A 87 14.73 13.70 -17.99
C VAL A 87 15.64 14.74 -18.64
N ASP A 88 16.38 14.36 -19.70
CA ASP A 88 17.26 15.27 -20.45
C ASP A 88 16.50 16.49 -20.97
N MET A 89 15.37 16.27 -21.67
CA MET A 89 14.52 17.35 -22.18
C MET A 89 14.03 18.29 -21.07
N ALA A 90 13.62 17.76 -19.92
CA ALA A 90 13.17 18.57 -18.80
C ALA A 90 14.31 19.42 -18.20
N VAL A 91 15.51 18.84 -18.05
CA VAL A 91 16.70 19.55 -17.57
C VAL A 91 17.11 20.66 -18.56
N GLU A 92 17.13 20.39 -19.87
CA GLU A 92 17.44 21.38 -20.91
C GLU A 92 16.46 22.57 -20.88
N MET A 93 15.20 22.32 -20.52
CA MET A 93 14.17 23.35 -20.34
C MET A 93 14.24 24.04 -18.98
N GLY A 94 15.21 23.73 -18.12
CA GLY A 94 15.36 24.29 -16.78
C GLY A 94 14.23 23.90 -15.82
N LEU A 95 13.58 22.76 -16.06
CA LEU A 95 12.57 22.19 -15.16
C LEU A 95 13.28 21.31 -14.11
N LYS A 96 12.90 21.48 -12.84
CA LYS A 96 13.30 20.56 -11.76
C LYS A 96 12.51 19.25 -11.88
N ILE A 97 13.11 18.16 -11.43
CA ILE A 97 12.52 16.83 -11.53
C ILE A 97 12.43 16.20 -10.15
N TRP A 98 11.28 15.59 -9.86
CA TRP A 98 11.11 14.66 -8.76
C TRP A 98 10.66 13.31 -9.34
N ILE A 99 11.32 12.24 -8.95
CA ILE A 99 10.94 10.88 -9.36
C ILE A 99 9.91 10.31 -8.37
N TYR A 100 8.82 9.79 -8.90
CA TYR A 100 7.86 8.96 -8.17
C TYR A 100 8.28 7.48 -8.30
N ASP A 101 8.44 6.81 -7.17
CA ASP A 101 9.15 5.53 -7.04
C ASP A 101 8.23 4.29 -7.10
N GLU A 102 6.92 4.47 -7.26
CA GLU A 102 5.94 3.39 -7.21
C GLU A 102 4.94 3.38 -8.39
N GLN A 103 4.50 2.17 -8.76
CA GLN A 103 3.33 1.95 -9.62
C GLN A 103 2.04 2.05 -8.80
N TYR A 104 1.54 3.28 -8.66
CA TYR A 104 0.36 3.66 -7.86
C TYR A 104 0.53 3.57 -6.34
N TYR A 105 -0.22 4.38 -5.61
CA TYR A 105 -0.25 4.31 -4.14
C TYR A 105 -1.01 3.06 -3.66
N PRO A 106 -0.56 2.39 -2.57
CA PRO A 106 0.58 2.70 -1.69
C PRO A 106 1.91 2.06 -2.11
N SER A 107 3.01 2.65 -1.63
CA SER A 107 4.38 2.17 -1.84
C SER A 107 4.69 0.86 -1.11
N GLY A 108 5.64 0.12 -1.67
CA GLY A 108 6.19 -1.14 -1.15
C GLY A 108 5.95 -2.34 -2.09
N MET A 109 5.18 -2.12 -3.16
CA MET A 109 4.78 -3.17 -4.08
C MET A 109 5.70 -3.25 -5.31
N ALA A 110 6.23 -2.11 -5.79
CA ALA A 110 6.92 -1.98 -7.07
C ALA A 110 6.11 -2.57 -8.23
N GLY A 111 4.83 -2.24 -8.35
CA GLY A 111 3.93 -2.83 -9.35
C GLY A 111 3.78 -4.36 -9.32
N GLY A 112 3.95 -4.95 -8.15
CA GLY A 112 3.85 -6.38 -7.87
C GLY A 112 5.20 -7.10 -7.91
N LEU A 113 6.25 -6.43 -8.38
CA LEU A 113 7.59 -7.01 -8.51
C LEU A 113 8.22 -7.37 -7.17
N ALA A 114 7.93 -6.60 -6.12
CA ALA A 114 8.54 -6.82 -4.81
C ALA A 114 8.16 -8.20 -4.23
N LEU A 115 6.94 -8.68 -4.43
CA LEU A 115 6.48 -9.99 -3.97
C LEU A 115 6.51 -11.09 -5.05
N ARG A 116 6.81 -10.76 -6.30
CA ARG A 116 6.81 -11.72 -7.42
C ARG A 116 7.88 -12.79 -7.18
N GLY A 117 7.45 -14.03 -6.93
CA GLY A 117 8.33 -15.14 -6.58
C GLY A 117 8.84 -15.13 -5.14
N HIS A 118 8.35 -14.22 -4.29
CA HIS A 118 8.80 -14.02 -2.91
C HIS A 118 7.63 -13.79 -1.93
N PRO A 119 6.68 -14.75 -1.80
CA PRO A 119 5.54 -14.62 -0.89
C PRO A 119 5.96 -14.54 0.59
N GLU A 120 7.16 -14.99 0.95
CA GLU A 120 7.72 -14.89 2.29
C GLU A 120 7.96 -13.45 2.76
N LEU A 121 8.06 -12.50 1.82
CA LEU A 121 8.29 -11.09 2.10
C LEU A 121 6.99 -10.30 2.33
N GLU A 122 5.83 -10.96 2.19
CA GLU A 122 4.52 -10.34 2.36
C GLU A 122 4.28 -9.92 3.83
N ALA A 123 3.71 -8.72 4.02
CA ALA A 123 3.26 -8.26 5.32
C ALA A 123 2.18 -9.18 5.90
N LYS A 124 2.33 -9.52 7.18
CA LYS A 124 1.38 -10.31 7.94
C LYS A 124 0.69 -9.45 9.00
N ALA A 125 -0.52 -9.85 9.36
CA ALA A 125 -1.29 -9.27 10.44
C ALA A 125 -1.75 -10.36 11.42
N LEU A 126 -2.11 -9.95 12.63
CA LEU A 126 -2.83 -10.78 13.58
C LEU A 126 -4.33 -10.49 13.48
N GLY A 127 -5.12 -11.48 13.09
CA GLY A 127 -6.57 -11.45 13.21
C GLY A 127 -6.98 -11.97 14.58
N CYS A 128 -7.78 -11.21 15.32
CA CYS A 128 -8.30 -11.62 16.62
C CYS A 128 -9.75 -12.09 16.48
N LEU A 129 -9.99 -13.34 16.88
CA LEU A 129 -11.33 -13.90 17.07
C LEU A 129 -11.65 -13.90 18.55
N ILE A 130 -12.79 -13.33 18.91
CA ILE A 130 -13.28 -13.27 20.28
C ILE A 130 -14.49 -14.20 20.41
N LYS A 131 -14.49 -15.05 21.43
CA LYS A 131 -15.61 -15.94 21.73
C LYS A 131 -15.91 -15.96 23.22
N ASP A 132 -17.13 -15.63 23.58
CA ASP A 132 -17.63 -15.80 24.94
C ASP A 132 -18.15 -17.21 25.14
N VAL A 133 -17.90 -17.75 26.33
CA VAL A 133 -18.22 -19.12 26.73
C VAL A 133 -18.77 -19.08 28.15
N ASP A 134 -19.81 -19.87 28.41
CA ASP A 134 -20.37 -20.06 29.74
C ASP A 134 -20.52 -21.56 29.99
N SER A 135 -19.66 -22.08 30.87
CA SER A 135 -19.76 -23.43 31.45
C SER A 135 -20.20 -24.53 30.47
N PRO A 136 -19.49 -24.75 29.34
CA PRO A 136 -19.92 -25.67 28.32
C PRO A 136 -19.74 -27.13 28.76
N ASP A 137 -20.64 -28.01 28.34
CA ASP A 137 -20.57 -29.46 28.65
C ASP A 137 -19.51 -30.22 27.82
N ALA A 138 -18.79 -29.53 26.94
CA ALA A 138 -17.79 -30.10 26.05
C ALA A 138 -16.63 -29.11 25.83
N PRO A 139 -15.44 -29.61 25.39
CA PRO A 139 -14.29 -28.74 25.13
C PRO A 139 -14.62 -27.64 24.12
N VAL A 140 -14.15 -26.43 24.40
CA VAL A 140 -14.33 -25.28 23.51
C VAL A 140 -13.42 -25.42 22.31
N ARG A 141 -14.02 -25.47 21.11
CA ARG A 141 -13.29 -25.47 19.84
C ARG A 141 -13.43 -24.14 19.13
N ILE A 142 -12.30 -23.61 18.66
CA ILE A 142 -12.23 -22.41 17.81
C ILE A 142 -11.34 -22.75 16.61
N ALA A 143 -11.97 -22.94 15.45
CA ALA A 143 -11.24 -23.21 14.22
C ALA A 143 -10.48 -21.96 13.74
N SER A 144 -9.35 -22.16 13.06
CA SER A 144 -8.70 -21.06 12.33
C SER A 144 -9.64 -20.54 11.23
N PRO A 145 -9.88 -19.21 11.16
CA PRO A 145 -10.74 -18.66 10.11
C PRO A 145 -10.17 -18.91 8.72
N HIS A 146 -11.05 -19.00 7.72
CA HIS A 146 -10.61 -19.22 6.33
C HIS A 146 -9.59 -18.14 5.89
N GLY A 147 -8.56 -18.55 5.16
CA GLY A 147 -7.47 -17.67 4.72
C GLY A 147 -6.49 -17.22 5.80
N HIS A 148 -6.67 -17.65 7.06
CA HIS A 148 -5.71 -17.44 8.13
C HIS A 148 -4.79 -18.67 8.26
N ALA A 149 -3.57 -18.43 8.72
CA ALA A 149 -2.62 -19.47 9.11
C ALA A 149 -2.90 -19.93 10.56
N SER A 150 -1.94 -20.65 11.17
CA SER A 150 -2.09 -21.23 12.50
C SER A 150 -2.37 -20.18 13.59
N LEU A 151 -3.03 -20.62 14.67
CA LEU A 151 -3.06 -19.91 15.94
C LEU A 151 -1.64 -19.51 16.38
N LYS A 152 -1.48 -18.28 16.85
CA LYS A 152 -0.23 -17.77 17.44
C LYS A 152 -0.36 -17.50 18.92
N PHE A 153 -1.45 -16.86 19.32
CA PHE A 153 -1.73 -16.56 20.71
C PHE A 153 -3.18 -16.88 21.04
N ALA A 154 -3.44 -17.41 22.24
CA ALA A 154 -4.77 -17.55 22.78
C ALA A 154 -4.78 -17.21 24.28
N PHE A 155 -5.77 -16.44 24.70
CA PHE A 155 -5.96 -16.06 26.10
C PHE A 155 -7.41 -16.32 26.50
N ALA A 156 -7.62 -17.04 27.60
CA ALA A 156 -8.92 -17.13 28.26
C ALA A 156 -8.96 -16.13 29.41
N VAL A 157 -9.98 -15.27 29.44
CA VAL A 157 -10.13 -14.22 30.44
C VAL A 157 -11.46 -14.42 31.16
N PRO A 158 -11.49 -14.57 32.48
CA PRO A 158 -12.75 -14.76 33.18
C PRO A 158 -13.59 -13.49 33.09
N LEU A 159 -14.90 -13.66 33.00
CA LEU A 159 -15.87 -12.57 32.98
C LEU A 159 -16.40 -12.35 34.40
N ILE A 160 -16.20 -11.14 34.93
CA ILE A 160 -16.67 -10.72 36.24
C ILE A 160 -17.79 -9.69 36.11
N GLU A 161 -18.73 -9.70 37.06
CA GLU A 161 -19.82 -8.73 37.10
C GLU A 161 -19.30 -7.34 37.54
N MET A 162 -19.74 -6.29 36.85
CA MET A 162 -19.49 -4.91 37.27
C MET A 162 -20.38 -4.56 38.45
N GLN A 163 -19.78 -4.25 39.59
CA GLN A 163 -20.49 -3.74 40.76
C GLN A 163 -20.82 -2.25 40.55
N ASN A 164 -22.08 -1.86 40.80
CA ASN A 164 -22.62 -0.47 40.81
C ASN A 164 -23.07 0.17 39.48
N GLU A 165 -23.44 -0.60 38.45
CA GLU A 165 -24.10 -0.02 37.25
C GLU A 165 -25.63 0.04 37.42
N PRO A 166 -26.30 1.19 37.15
CA PRO A 166 -27.73 1.41 37.41
C PRO A 166 -28.66 0.75 36.38
N VAL A 167 -28.23 -0.34 35.74
CA VAL A 167 -28.96 -0.99 34.64
C VAL A 167 -29.50 -2.35 35.10
N HIS A 168 -30.73 -2.68 34.71
CA HIS A 168 -31.44 -3.91 35.10
C HIS A 168 -30.81 -5.24 34.62
N ALA A 169 -29.64 -5.22 33.98
CA ALA A 169 -28.91 -6.40 33.54
C ALA A 169 -27.45 -6.34 34.03
N ALA A 170 -26.97 -7.46 34.59
CA ALA A 170 -25.58 -7.65 34.99
C ALA A 170 -24.63 -7.41 33.81
N VAL A 171 -23.84 -6.34 33.86
CA VAL A 171 -22.81 -6.05 32.85
C VAL A 171 -21.54 -6.82 33.21
N MET A 172 -21.17 -7.79 32.38
CA MET A 172 -19.95 -8.59 32.57
C MET A 172 -18.76 -7.92 31.87
N ARG A 173 -17.60 -7.89 32.53
CA ARG A 173 -16.34 -7.40 31.96
C ARG A 173 -15.22 -8.47 32.05
N PRO A 174 -14.27 -8.49 31.11
CA PRO A 174 -13.08 -9.32 31.23
C PRO A 174 -12.19 -8.86 32.39
N ASP A 175 -11.77 -9.80 33.24
CA ASP A 175 -10.74 -9.58 34.25
C ASP A 175 -9.37 -10.02 33.74
N PHE A 176 -8.67 -9.10 33.07
CA PHE A 176 -7.34 -9.37 32.53
C PHE A 176 -6.27 -9.67 33.59
N GLN A 177 -6.52 -9.43 34.88
CA GLN A 177 -5.58 -9.81 35.95
C GLN A 177 -5.58 -11.33 36.18
N CYS A 178 -6.69 -11.99 35.86
CA CYS A 178 -6.88 -13.44 35.98
C CYS A 178 -6.86 -14.14 34.62
N GLN A 179 -6.22 -13.55 33.61
CA GLN A 179 -6.12 -14.18 32.28
C GLN A 179 -5.22 -15.43 32.31
N GLU A 180 -5.62 -16.44 31.54
CA GLU A 180 -4.84 -17.66 31.29
C GLU A 180 -4.31 -17.66 29.86
N GLU A 181 -3.02 -17.93 29.70
CA GLU A 181 -2.37 -18.14 28.41
C GLU A 181 -2.59 -19.59 27.99
N ILE A 182 -3.28 -19.80 26.86
CA ILE A 182 -3.75 -21.12 26.42
C ILE A 182 -3.34 -21.43 24.98
N SER A 183 -2.36 -20.73 24.40
CA SER A 183 -1.90 -20.94 23.02
C SER A 183 -1.35 -22.34 22.78
N HIS A 184 -0.79 -22.96 23.82
CA HIS A 184 -0.24 -24.32 23.75
C HIS A 184 -1.31 -25.39 23.50
N LEU A 185 -2.60 -25.05 23.67
CA LEU A 185 -3.75 -25.92 23.40
C LEU A 185 -4.23 -25.85 21.94
N THR A 186 -3.30 -25.56 21.04
CA THR A 186 -3.55 -25.60 19.59
C THR A 186 -3.92 -27.01 19.15
N ASP A 187 -4.95 -27.15 18.33
CA ASP A 187 -5.32 -28.44 17.75
C ASP A 187 -4.55 -28.75 16.45
N SER A 188 -4.70 -29.96 15.94
CA SER A 188 -4.05 -30.40 14.69
C SER A 188 -4.53 -29.65 13.44
N GLY A 189 -5.68 -28.96 13.52
CA GLY A 189 -6.20 -28.08 12.48
C GLY A 189 -5.67 -26.65 12.57
N GLY A 190 -4.80 -26.35 13.53
CA GLY A 190 -4.25 -25.01 13.77
C GLY A 190 -5.24 -24.05 14.45
N GLY A 191 -6.34 -24.58 15.00
CA GLY A 191 -7.30 -23.90 15.86
C GLY A 191 -6.97 -24.08 17.34
N LEU A 192 -7.92 -23.77 18.23
CA LEU A 192 -7.84 -23.99 19.67
C LEU A 192 -8.80 -25.11 20.10
N CYS A 193 -8.35 -25.96 21.02
CA CYS A 193 -9.21 -26.88 21.76
C CYS A 193 -8.92 -26.75 23.27
N TRP A 194 -9.83 -26.15 24.02
CA TRP A 194 -9.63 -25.84 25.45
C TRP A 194 -10.74 -26.43 26.33
N ASP A 195 -10.34 -27.10 27.40
CA ASP A 195 -11.24 -27.58 28.45
C ASP A 195 -11.54 -26.44 29.43
N CYS A 196 -12.74 -25.85 29.30
CA CYS A 196 -13.15 -24.75 30.16
C CYS A 196 -13.33 -25.25 31.61
N PRO A 197 -12.70 -24.62 32.62
CA PRO A 197 -12.78 -25.04 34.02
C PRO A 197 -14.15 -24.74 34.68
N GLY A 198 -15.14 -24.29 33.90
CA GLY A 198 -16.44 -23.81 34.38
C GLY A 198 -16.47 -22.30 34.59
N GLY A 199 -17.67 -21.73 34.63
CA GLY A 199 -17.88 -20.28 34.72
C GLY A 199 -17.92 -19.58 33.36
N LYS A 200 -17.95 -18.24 33.41
CA LYS A 200 -18.04 -17.37 32.23
C LYS A 200 -16.67 -16.84 31.83
N TRP A 201 -16.32 -17.02 30.56
CA TRP A 201 -15.01 -16.68 30.02
C TRP A 201 -15.15 -15.99 28.67
N ARG A 202 -14.21 -15.11 28.37
CA ARG A 202 -13.96 -14.56 27.04
C ARG A 202 -12.63 -15.06 26.54
N ILE A 203 -12.65 -15.71 25.38
CA ILE A 203 -11.47 -16.26 24.73
C ILE A 203 -11.06 -15.32 23.60
N TYR A 204 -9.79 -14.93 23.58
CA TYR A 204 -9.16 -14.18 22.51
C TYR A 204 -8.20 -15.10 21.76
N CYS A 205 -8.45 -15.40 20.49
CA CYS A 205 -7.58 -16.20 19.64
C CYS A 205 -6.98 -15.33 18.53
N PHE A 206 -5.66 -15.25 18.48
CA PHE A 206 -4.91 -14.47 17.50
C PHE A 206 -4.30 -15.41 16.46
N PHE A 207 -4.74 -15.26 15.22
CA PHE A 207 -4.28 -16.03 14.07
C PHE A 207 -3.45 -15.14 13.14
N THR A 208 -2.34 -15.65 12.62
CA THR A 208 -1.63 -14.94 11.55
C THR A 208 -2.43 -14.97 10.25
N ARG A 209 -2.45 -13.85 9.52
CA ARG A 209 -3.07 -13.72 8.20
C ARG A 209 -2.25 -12.79 7.30
N SER A 210 -2.58 -12.79 6.00
CA SER A 210 -2.14 -11.73 5.09
C SER A 210 -2.62 -10.36 5.61
N ASN A 211 -1.77 -9.34 5.57
CA ASN A 211 -2.17 -7.97 5.86
C ASN A 211 -2.87 -7.35 4.63
N TYR A 212 -4.08 -7.81 4.29
CA TYR A 212 -4.78 -7.36 3.08
C TYR A 212 -6.28 -7.13 3.28
N GLU A 213 -7.10 -8.18 3.42
CA GLU A 213 -8.54 -8.03 3.64
C GLU A 213 -8.85 -7.20 4.90
N GLY A 214 -9.85 -6.33 4.81
CA GLY A 214 -10.23 -5.45 5.92
C GLY A 214 -9.28 -4.28 6.17
N THR A 215 -8.20 -4.14 5.39
CA THR A 215 -7.28 -3.02 5.47
C THR A 215 -7.52 -2.00 4.36
N TYR A 216 -6.77 -0.90 4.35
CA TYR A 216 -6.80 0.06 3.24
C TYR A 216 -6.26 -0.54 1.93
N LEU A 217 -5.44 -1.59 1.99
CA LEU A 217 -4.78 -2.21 0.83
C LEU A 217 -5.77 -2.86 -0.14
N CYS A 218 -6.86 -3.45 0.37
CA CYS A 218 -7.91 -4.01 -0.49
C CYS A 218 -8.89 -2.95 -1.02
N ARG A 219 -8.78 -1.70 -0.56
CA ARG A 219 -9.66 -0.58 -0.93
C ARG A 219 -9.01 0.44 -1.87
N THR A 220 -7.77 0.20 -2.30
CA THR A 220 -7.09 1.13 -3.20
C THR A 220 -7.75 1.06 -4.57
N ILE A 221 -8.13 2.23 -5.11
CA ILE A 221 -9.00 2.32 -6.30
C ILE A 221 -8.30 1.83 -7.57
N ARG A 222 -6.97 2.04 -7.67
CA ARG A 222 -6.20 1.79 -8.89
C ARG A 222 -5.45 0.45 -8.89
N SER A 223 -5.02 -0.03 -7.73
CA SER A 223 -4.09 -1.15 -7.63
C SER A 223 -4.26 -1.90 -6.30
N PRO A 224 -5.40 -2.57 -6.07
CA PRO A 224 -5.62 -3.32 -4.83
C PRO A 224 -4.73 -4.55 -4.78
N HIS A 225 -3.71 -4.52 -3.94
CA HIS A 225 -2.76 -5.62 -3.81
C HIS A 225 -2.14 -5.75 -2.42
N ARG A 226 -1.51 -6.91 -2.18
CA ARG A 226 -0.73 -7.22 -0.98
C ARG A 226 0.60 -6.48 -0.98
N ASN A 227 1.07 -6.08 0.19
CA ASN A 227 2.29 -5.29 0.32
C ASN A 227 3.41 -6.07 1.03
N ILE A 228 4.65 -5.61 0.87
CA ILE A 228 5.79 -6.16 1.61
C ILE A 228 5.68 -5.88 3.11
N ASP A 229 6.34 -6.70 3.92
CA ASP A 229 6.62 -6.41 5.32
C ASP A 229 7.64 -5.27 5.41
N CYS A 230 7.16 -4.05 5.66
CA CYS A 230 8.03 -2.87 5.83
C CYS A 230 8.93 -2.96 7.08
N LEU A 231 8.70 -3.90 8.00
CA LEU A 231 9.59 -4.16 9.14
C LEU A 231 10.72 -5.14 8.78
N SER A 232 10.62 -5.83 7.64
CA SER A 232 11.65 -6.73 7.14
C SER A 232 12.67 -5.98 6.29
N THR A 233 13.92 -5.94 6.76
CA THR A 233 15.03 -5.33 6.01
C THR A 233 15.24 -6.00 4.66
N THR A 234 15.03 -7.32 4.56
CA THR A 234 15.12 -8.06 3.30
C THR A 234 14.03 -7.64 2.32
N ALA A 235 12.79 -7.48 2.80
CA ALA A 235 11.67 -7.09 1.95
C ALA A 235 11.81 -5.65 1.45
N VAL A 236 12.18 -4.73 2.35
CA VAL A 236 12.45 -3.32 2.02
C VAL A 236 13.63 -3.21 1.05
N LYS A 237 14.73 -3.94 1.29
CA LYS A 237 15.88 -3.94 0.38
C LYS A 237 15.46 -4.37 -1.03
N ARG A 238 14.67 -5.44 -1.15
CA ARG A 238 14.20 -5.92 -2.45
C ARG A 238 13.38 -4.86 -3.18
N PHE A 239 12.46 -4.17 -2.49
CA PHE A 239 11.71 -3.06 -3.06
C PHE A 239 12.66 -1.96 -3.58
N LEU A 240 13.63 -1.53 -2.76
CA LEU A 240 14.61 -0.52 -3.13
C LEU A 240 15.49 -0.94 -4.33
N ASP A 241 15.93 -2.20 -4.37
CA ASP A 241 16.73 -2.73 -5.48
C ASP A 241 15.93 -2.67 -6.81
N ILE A 242 14.63 -2.97 -6.76
CA ILE A 242 13.75 -2.96 -7.94
C ILE A 242 13.43 -1.52 -8.39
N THR A 243 13.23 -0.59 -7.46
CA THR A 243 12.83 0.78 -7.79
C THR A 243 14.05 1.70 -7.87
N TYR A 244 14.57 2.15 -6.73
CA TYR A 244 15.73 3.04 -6.64
C TYR A 244 16.97 2.47 -7.34
N GLY A 245 17.21 1.17 -7.25
CA GLY A 245 18.33 0.51 -7.93
C GLY A 245 18.25 0.62 -9.45
N ASN A 246 17.06 0.45 -10.03
CA ASN A 246 16.89 0.66 -11.47
C ASN A 246 16.99 2.14 -11.85
N TYR A 247 16.39 3.06 -11.09
CA TYR A 247 16.55 4.49 -11.36
C TYR A 247 18.02 4.91 -11.31
N GLY A 248 18.79 4.46 -10.32
CA GLY A 248 20.23 4.71 -10.24
C GLY A 248 21.00 4.12 -11.42
N LYS A 249 20.66 2.89 -11.85
CA LYS A 249 21.28 2.26 -13.03
C LYS A 249 21.09 3.08 -14.31
N TRP A 250 19.90 3.64 -14.51
CA TRP A 250 19.54 4.33 -15.76
C TRP A 250 19.88 5.83 -15.77
N LEU A 251 19.91 6.48 -14.61
CA LEU A 251 20.13 7.92 -14.50
C LEU A 251 21.51 8.33 -13.98
N GLY A 252 22.24 7.43 -13.32
CA GLY A 252 23.53 7.73 -12.69
C GLY A 252 23.38 8.15 -11.23
#